data_AF-A0AAJ8BSN0-F1
#
_entry.id   AF-A0AAJ8BSN0-F1
#
_cell.length_a   1.000
_cell.length_b   1.000
_cell.length_c   1.000
_cell.angle_alpha   90.00
_cell.angle_beta   90.00
_cell.angle_gamma   90.00
#
_symmetry.space_group_name_H-M   'P 1'
#
loop_
_entity.id
_entity.type
_entity.pdbx_description
1 polymer ?
#
loop_
_entity_poly.entity_id
_entity_poly.type
_entity_poly.pdbx_seq_one_letter_code
_entity_poly.pdbx_strand_id
1 'polypeptide(L)'
;MASSSFRLSQLAIPSVCILISFLAYSSQYFFLYFEPAPLRDTELWRLNIFALCIWICYYRTCTVDPGHIPKDWKPLDSKQLEADRASGRQRWCRKCEAYKPPRAHHCRTCQRCIPKMDHHCPWTSNCVSHFTFPHFVRFLFYAVTGMSYLETLLYERASIIWASRNRPSYLGPSALQMGHLFVLLVVNSFTVFFLMILLGRTIWSMSINTTTIEEWEIERHQTLVRRSRHFGGYLTGPGGVRIRIRKQEFPYDIGIWSNIKAGMGGTANVLSWFWPLARTPDRRTGLEFEVNDFEDPDVTWPPPDPDRIPVTARAAMDDIEPRTPSIYGSAGGMPIGGPNATLRASQDIRHGEEGWKNSEGERLRDFGVEEDIEFYDEEDIPLAILMQQKAQRQ
;
A
#
# COMPACT_ATOMS: atom_id res chain seq x y z
N MET A 1 30.75 -11.47 -12.22
CA MET A 1 29.52 -10.92 -12.83
C MET A 1 28.38 -11.83 -12.44
N ALA A 2 27.65 -11.49 -11.37
CA ALA A 2 26.51 -12.29 -10.94
C ALA A 2 25.41 -12.16 -11.99
N SER A 3 24.92 -13.29 -12.52
CA SER A 3 23.78 -13.29 -13.42
C SER A 3 22.59 -12.68 -12.69
N SER A 4 22.18 -11.48 -13.08
CA SER A 4 20.90 -10.93 -12.65
C SER A 4 19.82 -11.85 -13.20
N SER A 5 19.24 -12.70 -12.34
CA SER A 5 18.10 -13.51 -12.72
C SER A 5 16.98 -12.59 -13.17
N PHE A 6 16.47 -12.83 -14.37
CA PHE A 6 15.31 -12.13 -14.89
C PHE A 6 14.15 -12.28 -13.92
N ARG A 7 13.57 -11.16 -13.48
CA ARG A 7 12.38 -11.14 -12.63
C ARG A 7 11.19 -10.72 -13.48
N LEU A 8 10.08 -11.47 -13.43
CA LEU A 8 8.84 -11.15 -14.13
C LEU A 8 8.35 -9.71 -13.87
N SER A 9 8.64 -9.16 -12.68
CA SER A 9 8.33 -7.76 -12.34
C SER A 9 9.00 -6.73 -13.25
N GLN A 10 10.12 -7.06 -13.90
CA GLN A 10 10.80 -6.19 -14.86
C GLN A 10 10.01 -6.00 -16.16
N LEU A 11 9.06 -6.89 -16.47
CA LEU A 11 8.18 -6.74 -17.62
C LEU A 11 6.98 -5.83 -17.38
N ALA A 12 6.73 -5.40 -16.13
CA ALA A 12 5.52 -4.66 -15.80
C ALA A 12 5.41 -3.33 -16.55
N ILE A 13 6.45 -2.48 -16.49
CA ILE A 13 6.48 -1.21 -17.23
C ILE A 13 6.40 -1.43 -18.75
N PRO A 14 7.24 -2.29 -19.37
CA PRO A 14 7.11 -2.60 -20.79
C PRO A 14 5.70 -3.06 -21.18
N SER A 15 5.04 -3.89 -20.36
CA SER A 15 3.69 -4.38 -20.64
C SER A 15 2.66 -3.24 -20.65
N VAL A 16 2.73 -2.32 -19.68
CA VAL A 16 1.84 -1.15 -19.65
C VAL A 16 2.12 -0.24 -20.84
N CYS A 17 3.39 0.01 -21.18
CA CYS A 17 3.76 0.81 -22.36
C CYS A 17 3.24 0.19 -23.67
N ILE A 18 3.33 -1.14 -23.82
CA ILE A 18 2.78 -1.87 -24.96
C ILE A 18 1.26 -1.74 -24.99
N LEU A 19 0.59 -1.88 -23.86
CA LEU A 19 -0.87 -1.73 -23.76
C LEU A 19 -1.34 -0.33 -24.15
N ILE A 20 -0.69 0.71 -23.60
CA ILE A 20 -0.96 2.12 -23.96
C ILE A 20 -0.75 2.32 -25.45
N SER A 21 0.38 1.84 -26.01
CA SER A 21 0.70 2.00 -27.43
C SER A 21 -0.30 1.27 -28.33
N PHE A 22 -0.66 0.05 -27.98
CA PHE A 22 -1.64 -0.75 -28.69
C PHE A 22 -2.99 -0.03 -28.73
N LEU A 23 -3.56 0.28 -27.56
CA LEU A 23 -4.87 0.93 -27.48
C LEU A 23 -4.88 2.34 -28.11
N ALA A 24 -3.82 3.13 -27.94
CA ALA A 24 -3.77 4.49 -28.47
C ALA A 24 -3.55 4.54 -29.98
N TYR A 25 -2.60 3.77 -30.51
CA TYR A 25 -2.14 3.93 -31.90
C TYR A 25 -2.75 2.90 -32.84
N SER A 26 -2.98 1.66 -32.40
CA SER A 26 -3.61 0.66 -33.28
C SER A 26 -5.09 0.96 -33.49
N SER A 27 -5.78 1.56 -32.50
CA SER A 27 -7.15 2.05 -32.67
C SER A 27 -7.22 3.20 -33.69
N GLN A 28 -6.32 4.18 -33.61
CA GLN A 28 -6.23 5.26 -34.60
C GLN A 28 -5.94 4.72 -35.99
N TYR A 29 -5.00 3.77 -36.12
CA TYR A 29 -4.75 3.07 -37.37
C TYR A 29 -6.02 2.38 -37.88
N PHE A 30 -6.74 1.65 -37.01
CA PHE A 30 -8.00 1.01 -37.38
C PHE A 30 -9.02 2.03 -37.91
N PHE A 31 -9.20 3.17 -37.24
CA PHE A 31 -10.17 4.19 -37.64
C PHE A 31 -9.82 4.88 -38.98
N LEU A 32 -8.53 5.00 -39.31
CA LEU A 32 -8.09 5.59 -40.58
C LEU A 32 -8.47 4.72 -41.79
N TYR A 33 -8.47 3.39 -41.62
CA TYR A 33 -8.78 2.44 -42.70
C TYR A 33 -10.18 1.83 -42.59
N PHE A 34 -11.00 2.30 -41.64
CA PHE A 34 -12.39 1.89 -41.50
C PHE A 34 -13.31 2.89 -42.21
N GLU A 35 -13.50 2.70 -43.52
CA GLU A 35 -14.27 3.58 -44.40
C GLU A 35 -15.69 3.94 -43.93
N PRO A 36 -16.46 3.05 -43.27
CA PRO A 36 -17.84 3.39 -42.89
C PRO A 36 -17.96 4.53 -41.86
N ALA A 37 -16.92 4.78 -41.07
CA ALA A 37 -16.90 5.83 -40.05
C ALA A 37 -15.46 6.28 -39.77
N PRO A 38 -14.86 7.05 -40.68
CA PRO A 38 -13.49 7.54 -40.52
C PRO A 38 -13.40 8.46 -39.30
N LEU A 39 -12.20 8.55 -38.74
CA LEU A 39 -11.93 9.42 -37.59
C LEU A 39 -12.04 10.89 -38.00
N ARG A 40 -12.82 11.68 -37.25
CA ARG A 40 -12.89 13.13 -37.45
C ARG A 40 -11.64 13.79 -36.85
N ASP A 41 -11.18 14.90 -37.42
CA ASP A 41 -10.01 15.63 -36.91
C ASP A 41 -10.13 15.98 -35.42
N THR A 42 -11.33 16.35 -34.98
CA THR A 42 -11.59 16.68 -33.57
C THR A 42 -11.45 15.46 -32.64
N GLU A 43 -11.82 14.26 -33.11
CA GLU A 43 -11.65 13.01 -32.36
C GLU A 43 -10.18 12.60 -32.30
N LEU A 44 -9.46 12.76 -33.43
CA LEU A 44 -8.03 12.52 -33.51
C LEU A 44 -7.25 13.39 -32.52
N TRP A 45 -7.53 14.70 -32.49
CA TRP A 45 -6.91 15.61 -31.53
C TRP A 45 -7.21 15.22 -30.08
N ARG A 46 -8.45 14.85 -29.75
CA ARG A 46 -8.83 14.39 -28.41
C ARG A 46 -8.09 13.12 -28.00
N LEU A 47 -8.04 12.10 -28.87
CA LEU A 47 -7.32 10.86 -28.61
C LEU A 47 -5.84 11.12 -28.35
N ASN A 48 -5.20 11.97 -29.16
CA ASN A 48 -3.78 12.30 -29.00
C ASN A 48 -3.51 13.14 -27.74
N ILE A 49 -4.40 14.05 -27.36
CA ILE A 49 -4.30 14.78 -26.09
C ILE A 49 -4.41 13.81 -24.91
N PHE A 50 -5.39 12.90 -24.91
CA PHE A 50 -5.50 11.88 -23.87
C PHE A 50 -4.27 10.98 -23.81
N ALA A 51 -3.80 10.49 -24.95
CA ALA A 51 -2.59 9.66 -25.03
C ALA A 51 -1.37 10.41 -24.46
N LEU A 52 -1.18 11.69 -24.82
CA LEU A 52 -0.10 12.52 -24.29
C LEU A 52 -0.20 12.68 -22.76
N CYS A 53 -1.39 12.97 -22.24
CA CYS A 53 -1.62 13.08 -20.79
C CYS A 53 -1.34 11.76 -20.08
N ILE A 54 -1.77 10.62 -20.63
CA ILE A 54 -1.51 9.29 -20.09
C ILE A 54 0.00 9.03 -20.05
N TRP A 55 0.72 9.28 -21.15
CA TRP A 55 2.17 9.09 -21.21
C TRP A 55 2.92 9.94 -20.19
N ILE A 56 2.59 11.24 -20.09
CA ILE A 56 3.21 12.15 -19.13
C ILE A 56 2.95 11.66 -17.70
N CYS A 57 1.70 11.39 -17.34
CA CYS A 57 1.35 10.98 -15.98
C CYS A 57 1.94 9.62 -15.61
N TYR A 58 1.93 8.66 -16.53
CA TYR A 58 2.53 7.34 -16.33
C TYR A 58 4.04 7.45 -16.14
N TYR A 59 4.74 8.18 -17.03
CA TYR A 59 6.16 8.44 -16.91
C TYR A 59 6.52 9.04 -15.55
N ARG A 60 5.77 10.05 -15.09
CA ARG A 60 6.00 10.69 -13.78
C ARG A 60 5.74 9.71 -12.62
N THR A 61 4.72 8.88 -12.72
CA THR A 61 4.42 7.87 -11.70
C THR A 61 5.57 6.85 -11.58
N CYS A 62 6.20 6.47 -12.70
CA CYS A 62 7.32 5.53 -12.70
C CYS A 62 8.65 6.15 -12.26
N THR A 63 8.89 7.43 -12.59
CA THR A 63 10.23 8.04 -12.46
C THR A 63 10.39 9.03 -11.32
N VAL A 64 9.29 9.59 -10.78
CA VAL A 64 9.38 10.48 -9.62
C VAL A 64 9.80 9.66 -8.40
N ASP A 65 10.87 10.10 -7.74
CA ASP A 65 11.34 9.47 -6.51
C ASP A 65 10.23 9.55 -5.43
N PRO A 66 9.81 8.41 -4.82
CA PRO A 66 8.72 8.31 -3.83
C PRO A 66 9.07 8.90 -2.45
N GLY A 67 10.23 9.53 -2.31
CA GLY A 67 10.71 10.12 -1.06
C GLY A 67 11.56 9.15 -0.24
N HIS A 68 12.25 9.75 0.71
CA HIS A 68 12.98 9.06 1.77
C HIS A 68 12.84 9.85 3.06
N ILE A 69 13.05 9.17 4.18
CA ILE A 69 13.10 9.83 5.49
C ILE A 69 14.52 10.39 5.72
N PRO A 70 14.67 11.64 6.17
CA PRO A 70 15.97 12.17 6.62
C PRO A 70 16.49 11.42 7.85
N LYS A 71 17.78 11.06 7.90
CA LYS A 71 18.37 10.31 9.02
C LYS A 71 18.36 11.09 10.35
N ASP A 72 18.41 12.40 10.26
CA ASP A 72 18.38 13.34 11.37
C ASP A 72 16.97 13.70 11.82
N TRP A 73 15.93 13.22 11.13
CA TRP A 73 14.55 13.42 11.55
C TRP A 73 14.33 12.82 12.93
N LYS A 74 13.70 13.62 13.81
CA LYS A 74 13.33 13.24 15.16
C LYS A 74 11.90 13.72 15.41
N PRO A 75 11.11 13.01 16.22
CA PRO A 75 9.80 13.50 16.64
C PRO A 75 9.92 14.88 17.29
N LEU A 76 9.06 15.82 16.88
CA LEU A 76 9.06 17.19 17.41
C LEU A 76 8.63 17.25 18.87
N ASP A 77 7.68 16.39 19.27
CA ASP A 77 7.17 16.37 20.64
C ASP A 77 7.95 15.37 21.51
N SER A 78 8.71 15.92 22.46
CA SER A 78 9.42 15.13 23.47
C SER A 78 8.47 14.30 24.34
N LYS A 79 7.23 14.75 24.56
CA LYS A 79 6.25 14.02 25.37
C LYS A 79 5.70 12.80 24.64
N GLN A 80 5.40 12.94 23.36
CA GLN A 80 5.00 11.81 22.52
C GLN A 80 6.14 10.81 22.39
N LEU A 81 7.38 11.28 22.21
CA LEU A 81 8.57 10.44 22.24
C LEU A 81 8.78 9.72 23.59
N GLU A 82 8.46 10.36 24.71
CA GLU A 82 8.53 9.77 26.06
C GLU A 82 7.40 8.76 26.30
N ALA A 83 6.18 9.03 25.83
CA ALA A 83 5.06 8.11 25.89
C ALA A 83 5.32 6.86 25.01
N ASP A 84 5.83 7.07 23.79
CA ASP A 84 6.25 6.00 22.89
C ASP A 84 7.40 5.19 23.52
N ARG A 85 8.40 5.85 24.14
CA ARG A 85 9.47 5.15 24.87
C ARG A 85 8.95 4.35 26.06
N ALA A 86 8.07 4.93 26.87
CA ALA A 86 7.54 4.29 28.07
C ALA A 86 6.63 3.10 27.76
N SER A 87 6.06 3.08 26.56
CA SER A 87 5.18 2.00 26.09
C SER A 87 5.88 0.96 25.22
N GLY A 88 7.18 1.09 24.92
CA GLY A 88 7.89 0.19 23.99
C GLY A 88 7.49 0.42 22.52
N ARG A 89 7.24 1.66 22.12
CA ARG A 89 6.62 1.99 20.82
C ARG A 89 7.47 2.94 20.00
N GLN A 90 8.78 2.82 20.10
CA GLN A 90 9.67 3.63 19.27
C GLN A 90 9.57 3.16 17.83
N ARG A 91 8.79 3.87 17.01
CA ARG A 91 8.76 3.72 15.55
C ARG A 91 10.17 3.95 14.97
N TRP A 92 10.97 2.90 14.96
CA TRP A 92 12.35 2.84 14.52
C TRP A 92 12.45 1.78 13.44
N CYS A 93 13.23 2.07 12.40
CA CYS A 93 13.51 1.08 11.37
C CYS A 93 14.97 0.62 11.53
N ARG A 94 15.22 -0.65 11.90
CA ARG A 94 16.59 -1.14 12.09
C ARG A 94 17.38 -1.16 10.78
N LYS A 95 16.74 -1.46 9.65
CA LYS A 95 17.41 -1.44 8.33
C LYS A 95 17.83 -0.06 7.86
N CYS A 96 17.03 0.96 8.15
CA CYS A 96 17.36 2.34 7.79
C CYS A 96 18.17 3.06 8.88
N GLU A 97 18.22 2.50 10.09
CA GLU A 97 18.81 3.10 11.29
C GLU A 97 18.31 4.53 11.52
N ALA A 98 16.98 4.71 11.41
CA ALA A 98 16.34 6.01 11.52
C ALA A 98 14.96 5.89 12.18
N TYR A 99 14.53 7.00 12.81
CA TYR A 99 13.16 7.14 13.27
C TYR A 99 12.19 7.18 12.10
N LYS A 100 11.07 6.50 12.24
CA LYS A 100 10.00 6.40 11.26
C LYS A 100 8.92 7.44 11.63
N PRO A 101 8.67 8.45 10.78
CA PRO A 101 7.57 9.38 10.97
C PRO A 101 6.21 8.68 10.95
N PRO A 102 5.15 9.34 11.42
CA PRO A 102 3.79 8.84 11.26
C PRO A 102 3.52 8.48 9.79
N ARG A 103 2.75 7.41 9.56
CA ARG A 103 2.35 6.92 8.21
C ARG A 103 3.49 6.47 7.29
N ALA A 104 4.75 6.48 7.74
CA ALA A 104 5.88 5.99 6.95
C ALA A 104 6.06 4.48 7.14
N HIS A 105 6.39 3.74 6.07
CA HIS A 105 6.62 2.30 6.14
C HIS A 105 7.90 1.91 5.38
N HIS A 106 8.57 0.83 5.80
CA HIS A 106 9.74 0.32 5.08
C HIS A 106 9.29 -0.51 3.88
N CYS A 107 9.64 -0.07 2.67
CA CYS A 107 9.34 -0.84 1.48
C CYS A 107 10.46 -1.83 1.19
N ARG A 108 10.13 -3.14 1.15
CA ARG A 108 11.06 -4.21 0.81
C ARG A 108 11.61 -4.09 -0.61
N THR A 109 10.84 -3.58 -1.56
CA THR A 109 11.33 -3.47 -2.95
C THR A 109 12.23 -2.24 -3.12
N CYS A 110 11.87 -1.11 -2.51
CA CYS A 110 12.67 0.12 -2.57
C CYS A 110 13.84 0.13 -1.58
N GLN A 111 13.87 -0.78 -0.60
CA GLN A 111 14.91 -0.90 0.44
C GLN A 111 15.14 0.40 1.23
N ARG A 112 14.05 1.12 1.54
CA ARG A 112 14.05 2.34 2.35
C ARG A 112 12.68 2.63 2.93
N CYS A 113 12.64 3.46 3.97
CA CYS A 113 11.38 4.01 4.49
C CYS A 113 10.79 5.05 3.53
N ILE A 114 9.52 4.87 3.19
CA ILE A 114 8.76 5.70 2.27
C ILE A 114 7.75 6.54 3.08
N PRO A 115 7.72 7.87 2.95
CA PRO A 115 6.78 8.74 3.65
C PRO A 115 5.36 8.59 3.10
N LYS A 116 4.37 8.48 4.00
CA LYS A 116 2.97 8.17 3.68
C LYS A 116 2.88 7.08 2.61
N MET A 117 3.50 5.93 2.90
CA MET A 117 3.54 4.83 1.96
C MET A 117 2.11 4.31 1.76
N ASP A 118 1.68 4.18 0.51
CA ASP A 118 0.40 3.55 0.19
C ASP A 118 0.61 2.08 -0.18
N HIS A 119 1.38 1.82 -1.23
CA HIS A 119 1.84 0.49 -1.61
C HIS A 119 3.03 0.58 -2.57
N HIS A 120 3.73 -0.53 -2.77
CA HIS A 120 4.65 -0.68 -3.89
C HIS A 120 3.90 -1.23 -5.11
N CYS A 121 3.78 -0.44 -6.18
CA CYS A 121 3.02 -0.83 -7.36
C CYS A 121 3.95 -1.52 -8.38
N PRO A 122 3.73 -2.82 -8.71
CA PRO A 122 4.55 -3.50 -9.71
C PRO A 122 4.44 -2.85 -11.09
N TRP A 123 3.25 -2.39 -11.46
CA TRP A 123 2.93 -1.78 -12.77
C TRP A 123 3.63 -0.45 -13.03
N THR A 124 4.12 0.22 -11.99
CA THR A 124 4.92 1.44 -12.11
C THR A 124 6.37 1.19 -11.69
N SER A 125 6.67 -0.01 -11.19
CA SER A 125 7.92 -0.38 -10.53
C SER A 125 8.40 0.67 -9.53
N ASN A 126 7.44 1.31 -8.84
CA ASN A 126 7.68 2.42 -7.94
C ASN A 126 6.68 2.41 -6.78
N CYS A 127 7.05 3.04 -5.66
CA CYS A 127 6.11 3.22 -4.55
C CYS A 127 5.11 4.33 -4.84
N VAL A 128 3.85 4.06 -4.51
CA VAL A 128 2.83 5.09 -4.32
C VAL A 128 3.00 5.63 -2.90
N SER A 129 3.18 6.94 -2.79
CA SER A 129 3.64 7.65 -1.59
C SER A 129 3.10 9.07 -1.56
N HIS A 130 3.40 9.85 -0.51
CA HIS A 130 3.11 11.29 -0.47
C HIS A 130 3.50 12.04 -1.77
N PHE A 131 4.65 11.71 -2.36
CA PHE A 131 5.20 12.43 -3.51
C PHE A 131 4.69 11.93 -4.86
N THR A 132 4.31 10.65 -4.94
CA THR A 132 3.93 9.98 -6.20
C THR A 132 2.42 9.79 -6.32
N PHE A 133 1.67 9.78 -5.22
CA PHE A 133 0.21 9.59 -5.19
C PHE A 133 -0.55 10.59 -6.08
N PRO A 134 -0.26 11.91 -6.07
CA PRO A 134 -0.92 12.84 -6.99
C PRO A 134 -0.69 12.49 -8.47
N HIS A 135 0.49 11.98 -8.84
CA HIS A 135 0.79 11.57 -10.21
C HIS A 135 0.06 10.29 -10.59
N PHE A 136 -0.02 9.34 -9.65
CA PHE A 136 -0.78 8.10 -9.80
C PHE A 136 -2.28 8.37 -10.02
N VAL A 137 -2.89 9.25 -9.22
CA VAL A 137 -4.30 9.65 -9.39
C VAL A 137 -4.54 10.27 -10.77
N ARG A 138 -3.66 11.17 -11.23
CA ARG A 138 -3.78 11.78 -12.57
C ARG A 138 -3.64 10.75 -13.68
N PHE A 139 -2.72 9.80 -13.54
CA PHE A 139 -2.56 8.70 -14.47
C PHE A 139 -3.85 7.88 -14.59
N LEU A 140 -4.43 7.44 -13.46
CA LEU A 140 -5.69 6.71 -13.45
C LEU A 140 -6.85 7.52 -14.05
N PHE A 141 -6.95 8.81 -13.69
CA PHE A 141 -7.98 9.69 -14.23
C PHE A 141 -7.91 9.79 -15.76
N TYR A 142 -6.73 10.08 -16.32
CA TYR A 142 -6.57 10.19 -17.78
C TYR A 142 -6.68 8.85 -18.49
N ALA A 143 -6.22 7.76 -17.88
CA ALA A 143 -6.38 6.42 -18.44
C ALA A 143 -7.85 6.04 -18.53
N VAL A 144 -8.62 6.19 -17.45
CA VAL A 144 -10.06 5.90 -17.44
C VAL A 144 -10.80 6.80 -18.42
N THR A 145 -10.63 8.11 -18.34
CA THR A 145 -11.36 9.05 -19.21
C THR A 145 -11.01 8.87 -20.69
N GLY A 146 -9.72 8.71 -21.02
CA GLY A 146 -9.26 8.49 -22.39
C GLY A 146 -9.73 7.16 -22.97
N MET A 147 -9.66 6.06 -22.20
CA MET A 147 -10.14 4.75 -22.64
C MET A 147 -11.67 4.66 -22.68
N SER A 148 -12.38 5.32 -21.78
CA SER A 148 -13.85 5.45 -21.89
C SER A 148 -14.24 6.23 -23.13
N TYR A 149 -13.49 7.30 -23.48
CA TYR A 149 -13.72 8.01 -24.74
C TYR A 149 -13.45 7.10 -25.96
N LEU A 150 -12.32 6.38 -25.96
CA LEU A 150 -12.02 5.39 -27.00
C LEU A 150 -13.12 4.32 -27.11
N GLU A 151 -13.66 3.85 -25.98
CA GLU A 151 -14.74 2.87 -25.94
C GLU A 151 -15.99 3.37 -26.69
N THR A 152 -16.35 4.65 -26.53
CA THR A 152 -17.48 5.22 -27.28
C THR A 152 -17.26 5.17 -28.80
N LEU A 153 -16.03 5.45 -29.25
CA LEU A 153 -15.66 5.39 -30.66
C LEU A 153 -15.68 3.95 -31.18
N LEU A 154 -15.19 2.99 -30.42
CA LEU A 154 -15.21 1.57 -30.79
C LEU A 154 -16.65 1.04 -30.90
N TYR A 155 -17.51 1.37 -29.95
CA TYR A 155 -18.93 0.98 -29.98
C TYR A 155 -19.69 1.57 -31.17
N GLU A 156 -19.40 2.81 -31.57
CA GLU A 156 -19.98 3.40 -32.77
C GLU A 156 -19.69 2.53 -34.01
N ARG A 157 -18.42 2.14 -34.22
CA ARG A 157 -18.03 1.30 -35.37
C ARG A 157 -18.62 -0.10 -35.27
N ALA A 158 -18.64 -0.69 -34.07
CA ALA A 158 -19.29 -1.98 -33.83
C ALA A 158 -20.78 -1.94 -34.17
N SER A 159 -21.48 -0.85 -33.81
CA SER A 159 -22.90 -0.67 -34.09
C SER A 159 -23.21 -0.60 -35.60
N ILE A 160 -22.32 0.03 -36.38
CA ILE A 160 -22.44 0.11 -37.85
C ILE A 160 -22.29 -1.29 -38.47
N ILE A 161 -21.28 -2.06 -38.05
CA ILE A 161 -21.09 -3.44 -38.51
C ILE A 161 -22.32 -4.27 -38.17
N TRP A 162 -22.81 -4.19 -36.92
CA TRP A 162 -23.98 -4.90 -36.47
C TRP A 162 -25.26 -4.54 -37.25
N ALA A 163 -25.45 -3.26 -37.56
CA ALA A 163 -26.57 -2.81 -38.39
C ALA A 163 -26.50 -3.38 -39.82
N SER A 164 -25.28 -3.59 -40.34
CA SER A 164 -25.03 -4.13 -41.68
C SER A 164 -24.92 -5.67 -41.76
N ARG A 165 -25.14 -6.40 -40.67
CA ARG A 165 -24.88 -7.86 -40.55
C ARG A 165 -25.56 -8.77 -41.59
N ASN A 166 -26.65 -8.32 -42.21
CA ASN A 166 -27.39 -9.08 -43.22
C ASN A 166 -26.91 -8.80 -44.66
N ARG A 167 -25.93 -7.90 -44.85
CA ARG A 167 -25.37 -7.61 -46.17
C ARG A 167 -24.39 -8.71 -46.59
N PRO A 168 -24.22 -8.95 -47.90
CA PRO A 168 -23.18 -9.84 -48.39
C PRO A 168 -21.80 -9.45 -47.86
N SER A 169 -20.98 -10.44 -47.49
CA SER A 169 -19.69 -10.23 -46.81
C SER A 169 -18.68 -9.40 -47.61
N TYR A 170 -18.76 -9.39 -48.95
CA TYR A 170 -17.87 -8.60 -49.82
C TYR A 170 -18.19 -7.10 -49.81
N LEU A 171 -19.32 -6.67 -49.24
CA LEU A 171 -19.67 -5.25 -49.05
C LEU A 171 -19.33 -4.76 -47.63
N GLY A 172 -18.83 -5.65 -46.77
CA GLY A 172 -18.48 -5.37 -45.38
C GLY A 172 -16.97 -5.23 -45.16
N PRO A 173 -16.56 -4.88 -43.92
CA PRO A 173 -15.14 -4.86 -43.56
C PRO A 173 -14.51 -6.26 -43.69
N SER A 174 -13.20 -6.29 -43.94
CA SER A 174 -12.43 -7.52 -44.00
C SER A 174 -12.44 -8.29 -42.67
N ALA A 175 -12.22 -9.61 -42.73
CA ALA A 175 -12.11 -10.44 -41.52
C ALA A 175 -11.03 -9.95 -40.54
N LEU A 176 -9.91 -9.41 -41.06
CA LEU A 176 -8.85 -8.82 -40.24
C LEU A 176 -9.31 -7.55 -39.52
N GLN A 177 -10.06 -6.68 -40.19
CA GLN A 177 -10.63 -5.48 -39.55
C GLN A 177 -11.64 -5.85 -38.46
N MET A 178 -12.51 -6.83 -38.72
CA MET A 178 -13.45 -7.33 -37.71
C MET A 178 -12.73 -7.95 -36.50
N GLY A 179 -11.70 -8.76 -36.75
CA GLY A 179 -10.85 -9.33 -35.70
C GLY A 179 -10.13 -8.25 -34.89
N HIS A 180 -9.55 -7.24 -35.54
CA HIS A 180 -8.87 -6.14 -34.85
C HIS A 180 -9.83 -5.32 -34.00
N LEU A 181 -11.03 -4.99 -34.51
CA LEU A 181 -12.06 -4.29 -33.73
C LEU A 181 -12.48 -5.12 -32.51
N PHE A 182 -12.67 -6.43 -32.67
CA PHE A 182 -13.03 -7.32 -31.58
C PHE A 182 -11.95 -7.33 -30.48
N VAL A 183 -10.67 -7.44 -30.86
CA VAL A 183 -9.56 -7.39 -29.89
C VAL A 183 -9.51 -6.02 -29.21
N LEU A 184 -9.66 -4.92 -29.95
CA LEU A 184 -9.68 -3.56 -29.37
C LEU A 184 -10.82 -3.40 -28.37
N LEU A 185 -12.04 -3.83 -28.70
CA LEU A 185 -13.18 -3.81 -27.78
C LEU A 185 -12.87 -4.61 -26.52
N VAL A 186 -12.52 -5.88 -26.65
CA VAL A 186 -12.27 -6.75 -25.49
C VAL A 186 -11.16 -6.18 -24.60
N VAL A 187 -10.00 -5.85 -25.18
CA VAL A 187 -8.87 -5.34 -24.41
C VAL A 187 -9.21 -3.98 -23.76
N ASN A 188 -9.85 -3.07 -24.48
CA ASN A 188 -10.22 -1.77 -23.93
C ASN A 188 -11.28 -1.89 -22.83
N SER A 189 -12.38 -2.64 -23.06
CA SER A 189 -13.46 -2.83 -22.08
C SER A 189 -12.95 -3.44 -20.77
N PHE A 190 -12.12 -4.49 -20.83
CA PHE A 190 -11.54 -5.09 -19.63
C PHE A 190 -10.59 -4.13 -18.92
N THR A 191 -9.70 -3.46 -19.68
CA THR A 191 -8.73 -2.53 -19.08
C THR A 191 -9.43 -1.36 -18.39
N VAL A 192 -10.40 -0.73 -19.05
CA VAL A 192 -11.14 0.40 -18.48
C VAL A 192 -11.99 -0.05 -17.29
N PHE A 193 -12.59 -1.24 -17.32
CA PHE A 193 -13.34 -1.78 -16.18
C PHE A 193 -12.48 -1.89 -14.92
N PHE A 194 -11.31 -2.54 -15.00
CA PHE A 194 -10.43 -2.68 -13.84
C PHE A 194 -9.83 -1.35 -13.39
N LEU A 195 -9.46 -0.46 -14.32
CA LEU A 195 -8.96 0.87 -13.95
C LEU A 195 -10.05 1.77 -13.35
N MET A 196 -11.31 1.61 -13.74
CA MET A 196 -12.43 2.32 -13.09
C MET A 196 -12.60 1.88 -11.64
N ILE A 197 -12.50 0.58 -11.35
CA ILE A 197 -12.54 0.06 -9.97
C ILE A 197 -11.37 0.64 -9.17
N LEU A 198 -10.16 0.59 -9.72
CA LEU A 198 -8.96 1.11 -9.06
C LEU A 198 -9.05 2.63 -8.82
N LEU A 199 -9.54 3.40 -9.79
CA LEU A 199 -9.77 4.84 -9.63
C LEU A 199 -10.84 5.12 -8.56
N GLY A 200 -11.95 4.38 -8.57
CA GLY A 200 -13.00 4.50 -7.56
C GLY A 200 -12.50 4.24 -6.15
N ARG A 201 -11.74 3.16 -5.95
CA ARG A 201 -11.07 2.87 -4.68
C ARG A 201 -10.11 3.99 -4.28
N THR A 202 -9.26 4.44 -5.21
CA THR A 202 -8.28 5.51 -4.95
C THR A 202 -8.96 6.82 -4.53
N ILE A 203 -10.06 7.18 -5.18
CA ILE A 203 -10.86 8.37 -4.82
C ILE A 203 -11.50 8.20 -3.44
N TRP A 204 -12.03 7.01 -3.15
CA TRP A 204 -12.60 6.71 -1.84
C TRP A 204 -11.54 6.86 -0.73
N SER A 205 -10.42 6.15 -0.83
CA SER A 205 -9.32 6.22 0.15
C SER A 205 -8.80 7.65 0.31
N MET A 206 -8.67 8.40 -0.79
CA MET A 206 -8.31 9.82 -0.75
C MET A 206 -9.36 10.68 -0.03
N SER A 207 -10.66 10.39 -0.19
CA SER A 207 -11.74 11.16 0.44
C SER A 207 -11.83 10.98 1.97
N ILE A 208 -11.34 9.85 2.49
CA ILE A 208 -11.23 9.55 3.92
C ILE A 208 -9.79 9.61 4.45
N ASN A 209 -8.85 10.07 3.61
CA ASN A 209 -7.42 10.21 3.89
C ASN A 209 -6.73 8.93 4.41
N THR A 210 -7.17 7.77 3.97
CA THR A 210 -6.53 6.48 4.26
C THR A 210 -5.58 6.10 3.15
N THR A 211 -4.49 5.44 3.53
CA THR A 211 -3.66 4.63 2.63
C THR A 211 -4.17 3.19 2.63
N THR A 212 -3.73 2.41 1.64
CA THR A 212 -4.00 0.97 1.58
C THR A 212 -3.48 0.26 2.85
N ILE A 213 -2.32 0.64 3.37
CA ILE A 213 -1.77 0.07 4.62
C ILE A 213 -2.63 0.46 5.83
N GLU A 214 -3.10 1.71 5.89
CA GLU A 214 -3.96 2.15 7.01
C GLU A 214 -5.35 1.50 6.96
N GLU A 215 -5.92 1.23 5.79
CA GLU A 215 -7.17 0.46 5.65
C GLU A 215 -7.05 -0.90 6.32
N TRP A 216 -5.90 -1.56 6.16
CA TRP A 216 -5.56 -2.81 6.82
C TRP A 216 -5.46 -2.67 8.34
N GLU A 217 -4.78 -1.62 8.82
CA GLU A 217 -4.68 -1.33 10.25
C GLU A 217 -6.06 -1.10 10.88
N ILE A 218 -6.94 -0.38 10.19
CA ILE A 218 -8.32 -0.13 10.59
C ILE A 218 -9.09 -1.45 10.67
N GLU A 219 -9.05 -2.28 9.62
CA GLU A 219 -9.76 -3.56 9.57
C GLU A 219 -9.28 -4.53 10.67
N ARG A 220 -7.96 -4.60 10.88
CA ARG A 220 -7.36 -5.37 11.97
C ARG A 220 -7.88 -4.90 13.31
N HIS A 221 -7.86 -3.59 13.57
CA HIS A 221 -8.36 -3.05 14.84
C HIS A 221 -9.85 -3.35 15.05
N GLN A 222 -10.66 -3.22 14.01
CA GLN A 222 -12.08 -3.58 14.08
C GLN A 222 -12.27 -5.06 14.44
N THR A 223 -11.44 -5.95 13.88
CA THR A 223 -11.46 -7.37 14.20
C THR A 223 -11.07 -7.63 15.66
N LEU A 224 -10.02 -6.97 16.15
CA LEU A 224 -9.60 -7.06 17.56
C LEU A 224 -10.69 -6.55 18.52
N VAL A 225 -11.36 -5.45 18.20
CA VAL A 225 -12.49 -4.92 18.99
C VAL A 225 -13.66 -5.91 19.01
N ARG A 226 -13.98 -6.56 17.88
CA ARG A 226 -15.03 -7.58 17.83
C ARG A 226 -14.67 -8.79 18.68
N ARG A 227 -13.43 -9.27 18.59
CA ARG A 227 -12.92 -10.39 19.41
C ARG A 227 -12.93 -10.02 20.89
N SER A 228 -12.48 -8.83 21.26
CA SER A 228 -12.40 -8.41 22.67
C SER A 228 -13.77 -8.33 23.32
N ARG A 229 -14.82 -7.93 22.60
CA ARG A 229 -16.21 -7.92 23.11
C ARG A 229 -16.67 -9.29 23.59
N HIS A 230 -16.24 -10.38 22.94
CA HIS A 230 -16.55 -11.74 23.37
C HIS A 230 -15.86 -12.10 24.70
N PHE A 231 -14.70 -11.51 24.96
CA PHE A 231 -13.88 -11.74 26.16
C PHE A 231 -13.99 -10.58 27.18
N GLY A 232 -15.15 -9.92 27.24
CA GLY A 232 -15.40 -8.86 28.24
C GLY A 232 -14.57 -7.58 28.07
N GLY A 233 -14.08 -7.33 26.85
CA GLY A 233 -13.29 -6.15 26.48
C GLY A 233 -11.77 -6.31 26.56
N TYR A 234 -11.29 -7.52 26.87
CA TYR A 234 -9.86 -7.80 27.02
C TYR A 234 -9.40 -8.88 26.04
N LEU A 235 -8.17 -8.76 25.55
CA LEU A 235 -7.46 -9.82 24.84
C LEU A 235 -6.19 -10.17 25.60
N THR A 236 -5.81 -11.45 25.56
CA THR A 236 -4.59 -11.96 26.19
C THR A 236 -3.50 -12.03 25.13
N GLY A 237 -2.40 -11.30 25.33
CA GLY A 237 -1.22 -11.37 24.48
C GLY A 237 -0.23 -12.45 24.92
N PRO A 238 0.90 -12.58 24.20
CA PRO A 238 2.02 -13.44 24.59
C PRO A 238 2.45 -13.16 26.05
N GLY A 239 2.76 -14.21 26.82
CA GLY A 239 3.12 -14.09 28.24
C GLY A 239 1.95 -13.80 29.19
N GLY A 240 0.71 -14.00 28.74
CA GLY A 240 -0.48 -13.90 29.61
C GLY A 240 -0.92 -12.47 29.93
N VAL A 241 -0.32 -11.46 29.28
CA VAL A 241 -0.63 -10.05 29.52
C VAL A 241 -2.04 -9.74 29.01
N ARG A 242 -2.91 -9.25 29.89
CA ARG A 242 -4.27 -8.83 29.52
C ARG A 242 -4.28 -7.38 29.07
N ILE A 243 -4.66 -7.16 27.82
CA ILE A 243 -4.75 -5.84 27.20
C ILE A 243 -6.21 -5.51 26.95
N ARG A 244 -6.63 -4.32 27.40
CA ARG A 244 -7.97 -3.82 27.12
C ARG A 244 -8.00 -3.22 25.71
N ILE A 245 -8.89 -3.72 24.85
CA ILE A 245 -9.05 -3.20 23.50
C ILE A 245 -10.25 -2.27 23.47
N ARG A 246 -9.99 -1.00 23.16
CA ARG A 246 -11.02 0.02 22.95
C ARG A 246 -11.13 0.31 21.47
N LYS A 247 -12.35 0.63 21.02
CA LYS A 247 -12.53 1.21 19.68
C LYS A 247 -11.75 2.53 19.66
N GLN A 248 -11.01 2.76 18.58
CA GLN A 248 -10.27 3.99 18.33
C GLN A 248 -10.66 4.47 16.94
N GLU A 249 -10.95 5.77 16.80
CA GLU A 249 -11.22 6.41 15.52
C GLU A 249 -9.92 6.68 14.74
N PHE A 250 -10.02 6.71 13.42
CA PHE A 250 -8.88 6.96 12.55
C PHE A 250 -8.49 8.45 12.63
N PRO A 251 -7.22 8.80 12.94
CA PRO A 251 -6.86 10.18 13.30
C PRO A 251 -6.69 11.11 12.09
N TYR A 252 -6.48 10.59 10.88
CA TYR A 252 -6.11 11.43 9.72
C TYR A 252 -7.29 11.84 8.84
N ASP A 253 -8.52 11.41 9.16
CA ASP A 253 -9.72 11.92 8.47
C ASP A 253 -10.09 13.30 9.03
N ILE A 254 -9.71 14.35 8.31
CA ILE A 254 -9.86 15.76 8.67
C ILE A 254 -10.94 16.47 7.82
N GLY A 255 -11.84 15.69 7.21
CA GLY A 255 -12.92 16.15 6.36
C GLY A 255 -12.60 16.09 4.86
N ILE A 256 -13.60 15.77 4.05
CA ILE A 256 -13.49 15.38 2.63
C ILE A 256 -12.61 16.34 1.81
N TRP A 257 -12.84 17.65 1.91
CA TRP A 257 -12.06 18.63 1.13
C TRP A 257 -10.60 18.69 1.57
N SER A 258 -10.34 18.72 2.88
CA SER A 258 -9.00 18.74 3.46
C SER A 258 -8.25 17.45 3.15
N ASN A 259 -8.94 16.31 3.17
CA ASN A 259 -8.42 15.00 2.80
C ASN A 259 -7.97 14.97 1.33
N ILE A 260 -8.81 15.44 0.40
CA ILE A 260 -8.47 15.52 -1.03
C ILE A 260 -7.29 16.48 -1.24
N LYS A 261 -7.30 17.65 -0.59
CA LYS A 261 -6.17 18.60 -0.64
C LYS A 261 -4.87 17.94 -0.16
N ALA A 262 -4.91 17.21 0.97
CA ALA A 262 -3.76 16.49 1.49
C ALA A 262 -3.28 15.39 0.52
N GLY A 263 -4.21 14.62 -0.06
CA GLY A 263 -3.92 13.61 -1.07
C GLY A 263 -3.28 14.17 -2.34
N MET A 264 -3.72 15.35 -2.79
CA MET A 264 -3.17 16.01 -3.98
C MET A 264 -1.90 16.83 -3.71
N GLY A 265 -1.22 16.60 -2.58
CA GLY A 265 0.06 17.22 -2.25
C GLY A 265 -0.04 18.57 -1.53
N GLY A 266 -1.17 18.83 -0.85
CA GLY A 266 -1.41 20.04 -0.07
C GLY A 266 -1.92 21.24 -0.87
N THR A 267 -2.03 21.12 -2.20
CA THR A 267 -2.51 22.21 -3.06
C THR A 267 -4.03 22.29 -3.08
N ALA A 268 -4.58 23.47 -2.84
CA ALA A 268 -6.01 23.75 -3.00
C ALA A 268 -6.41 24.11 -4.45
N ASN A 269 -5.44 24.19 -5.37
CA ASN A 269 -5.71 24.51 -6.76
C ASN A 269 -6.25 23.30 -7.52
N VAL A 270 -7.57 23.24 -7.70
CA VAL A 270 -8.28 22.15 -8.39
C VAL A 270 -7.79 21.95 -9.83
N LEU A 271 -7.41 23.02 -10.55
CA LEU A 271 -6.87 22.87 -11.91
C LEU A 271 -5.56 22.08 -11.90
N SER A 272 -4.73 22.29 -10.88
CA SER A 272 -3.49 21.53 -10.72
C SER A 272 -3.73 20.05 -10.39
N TRP A 273 -4.91 19.69 -9.88
CA TRP A 273 -5.26 18.30 -9.61
C TRP A 273 -5.37 17.49 -10.90
N PHE A 274 -5.81 18.12 -11.98
CA PHE A 274 -5.93 17.48 -13.29
C PHE A 274 -4.73 17.78 -14.19
N TRP A 275 -3.93 18.81 -13.93
CA TRP A 275 -2.81 19.19 -14.81
C TRP A 275 -1.68 18.13 -14.85
N PRO A 276 -1.36 17.51 -16.00
CA PRO A 276 -0.33 16.45 -16.11
C PRO A 276 1.08 16.91 -15.73
N LEU A 277 1.37 18.20 -15.90
CA LEU A 277 2.67 18.82 -15.60
C LEU A 277 2.68 19.49 -14.23
N ALA A 278 1.68 19.22 -13.37
CA ALA A 278 1.66 19.73 -12.01
C ALA A 278 2.93 19.37 -11.24
N ARG A 279 3.36 20.25 -10.35
CA ARG A 279 4.57 20.05 -9.55
C ARG A 279 4.39 18.86 -8.61
N THR A 280 5.49 18.13 -8.38
CA THR A 280 5.57 17.16 -7.29
C THR A 280 5.46 17.90 -5.96
N PRO A 281 4.84 17.29 -4.92
CA PRO A 281 4.81 17.89 -3.59
C PRO A 281 6.21 18.24 -3.07
N ASP A 282 6.31 19.28 -2.24
CA ASP A 282 7.59 19.77 -1.71
C ASP A 282 8.26 18.71 -0.84
N ARG A 283 9.54 18.42 -1.09
CA ARG A 283 10.34 17.40 -0.39
C ARG A 283 10.43 17.59 1.13
N ARG A 284 10.14 18.79 1.63
CA ARG A 284 10.09 19.09 3.06
C ARG A 284 8.79 18.63 3.75
N THR A 285 7.80 18.18 2.97
CA THR A 285 6.49 17.70 3.47
C THR A 285 6.45 16.18 3.55
N GLY A 286 5.36 15.62 4.11
CA GLY A 286 5.14 14.17 4.18
C GLY A 286 5.79 13.49 5.39
N LEU A 287 6.24 14.27 6.38
CA LEU A 287 6.77 13.79 7.66
C LEU A 287 5.79 14.08 8.82
N GLU A 288 4.88 15.02 8.63
CA GLU A 288 3.88 15.46 9.60
C GLU A 288 2.52 15.55 8.91
N PHE A 289 1.47 15.20 9.65
CA PHE A 289 0.10 15.14 9.15
C PHE A 289 -0.84 15.72 10.19
N GLU A 290 -1.79 16.51 9.72
CA GLU A 290 -2.88 17.03 10.54
C GLU A 290 -3.75 15.86 11.03
N VAL A 291 -4.19 15.95 12.28
CA VAL A 291 -5.06 14.97 12.94
C VAL A 291 -6.38 15.63 13.32
N ASN A 292 -7.44 14.83 13.47
CA ASN A 292 -8.80 15.31 13.74
C ASN A 292 -9.15 15.49 15.22
N ASP A 293 -8.21 15.22 16.12
CA ASP A 293 -8.35 15.37 17.58
C ASP A 293 -9.59 14.66 18.18
N PHE A 294 -10.07 13.58 17.54
CA PHE A 294 -11.18 12.78 18.06
C PHE A 294 -10.79 11.89 19.25
N GLU A 295 -9.51 11.54 19.34
CA GLU A 295 -8.96 10.70 20.41
C GLU A 295 -8.07 11.55 21.32
N ASP A 296 -7.91 11.10 22.57
CA ASP A 296 -7.03 11.77 23.53
C ASP A 296 -5.56 11.75 23.03
N PRO A 297 -4.75 12.79 23.31
CA PRO A 297 -3.37 12.89 22.81
C PRO A 297 -2.41 11.79 23.29
N ASP A 298 -2.78 11.03 24.32
CA ASP A 298 -2.03 9.90 24.84
C ASP A 298 -2.27 8.60 24.06
N VAL A 299 -3.27 8.58 23.18
CA VAL A 299 -3.58 7.42 22.33
C VAL A 299 -2.78 7.50 21.04
N THR A 300 -2.07 6.40 20.73
CA THR A 300 -1.25 6.30 19.53
C THR A 300 -1.96 5.49 18.44
N TRP A 301 -1.72 5.87 17.18
CA TRP A 301 -2.11 5.09 16.01
C TRP A 301 -0.86 4.47 15.37
N PRO A 302 -0.90 3.23 14.83
CA PRO A 302 -2.00 2.30 14.93
C PRO A 302 -2.18 1.76 16.36
N PRO A 303 -3.39 1.28 16.69
CA PRO A 303 -3.65 0.62 17.96
C PRO A 303 -2.75 -0.61 18.16
N PRO A 304 -2.39 -0.94 19.41
CA PRO A 304 -1.47 -2.04 19.70
C PRO A 304 -2.10 -3.39 19.36
N ASP A 305 -1.28 -4.29 18.82
CA ASP A 305 -1.68 -5.65 18.46
C ASP A 305 -1.39 -6.60 19.63
N PRO A 306 -2.41 -7.15 20.30
CA PRO A 306 -2.20 -8.02 21.46
C PRO A 306 -1.35 -9.25 21.14
N ASP A 307 -1.48 -9.77 19.93
CA ASP A 307 -0.80 -10.99 19.51
C ASP A 307 0.70 -10.72 19.18
N ARG A 308 1.13 -9.46 19.16
CA ARG A 308 2.51 -9.04 18.80
C ARG A 308 3.22 -8.21 19.86
N ILE A 309 2.63 -8.03 21.04
CA ILE A 309 3.34 -7.37 22.14
C ILE A 309 4.48 -8.29 22.61
N PRO A 310 5.73 -7.80 22.65
CA PRO A 310 6.86 -8.62 23.06
C PRO A 310 6.71 -9.05 24.53
N VAL A 311 7.05 -10.30 24.79
CA VAL A 311 7.14 -10.82 26.15
C VAL A 311 8.34 -10.16 26.81
N THR A 312 8.10 -9.29 27.79
CA THR A 312 9.20 -8.73 28.58
C THR A 312 10.06 -9.87 29.14
N ALA A 313 11.39 -9.74 29.09
CA ALA A 313 12.33 -10.80 29.52
C ALA A 313 12.04 -11.33 30.93
N ARG A 314 11.41 -10.52 31.79
CA ARG A 314 10.96 -10.89 33.14
C ARG A 314 9.87 -11.97 33.11
N ALA A 315 8.88 -11.86 32.23
CA ALA A 315 7.80 -12.83 32.10
C ALA A 315 8.27 -14.14 31.43
N ALA A 316 9.24 -14.06 30.51
CA ALA A 316 9.84 -15.24 29.88
C ALA A 316 10.73 -16.04 30.84
N MET A 317 11.32 -15.39 31.86
CA MET A 317 12.10 -16.07 32.91
C MET A 317 11.22 -16.74 33.96
N ASP A 318 10.04 -16.20 34.26
CA ASP A 318 9.08 -16.80 35.20
C ASP A 318 8.47 -18.11 34.66
N ASP A 319 8.35 -18.28 33.33
CA ASP A 319 7.92 -19.53 32.70
C ASP A 319 9.02 -20.62 32.67
N ILE A 320 10.26 -20.30 33.06
CA ILE A 320 11.40 -21.24 33.12
C ILE A 320 11.62 -21.78 34.54
N GLU A 321 10.93 -21.26 35.56
CA GLU A 321 11.01 -21.87 36.90
C GLU A 321 10.27 -23.22 36.91
N PRO A 322 10.96 -24.33 37.24
CA PRO A 322 10.28 -25.61 37.38
C PRO A 322 9.34 -25.51 38.58
N ARG A 323 8.02 -25.55 38.33
CA ARG A 323 7.02 -25.73 39.37
C ARG A 323 7.44 -26.92 40.23
N THR A 324 7.88 -26.64 41.46
CA THR A 324 8.28 -27.66 42.43
C THR A 324 7.13 -28.65 42.64
N PRO A 325 7.34 -29.97 42.50
CA PRO A 325 6.31 -30.94 42.81
C PRO A 325 6.07 -30.95 44.32
N SER A 326 4.81 -30.76 44.73
CA SER A 326 4.36 -31.01 46.10
C SER A 326 4.74 -32.43 46.53
N ILE A 327 5.50 -32.54 47.62
CA ILE A 327 5.89 -33.81 48.23
C ILE A 327 4.69 -34.40 48.97
N TYR A 328 4.06 -35.42 48.39
CA TYR A 328 3.47 -36.54 49.13
C TYR A 328 3.51 -37.82 48.27
N GLY A 329 4.28 -38.82 48.73
CA GLY A 329 3.88 -40.23 48.66
C GLY A 329 4.26 -41.09 47.44
N SER A 330 5.37 -41.82 47.61
CA SER A 330 5.61 -43.22 47.20
C SER A 330 5.91 -43.61 45.73
N ALA A 331 7.10 -44.20 45.59
CA ALA A 331 7.50 -45.35 44.77
C ALA A 331 7.51 -45.26 43.22
N GLY A 332 8.74 -45.29 42.68
CA GLY A 332 9.08 -46.12 41.52
C GLY A 332 9.40 -45.39 40.21
N GLY A 333 10.68 -45.45 39.78
CA GLY A 333 11.09 -45.37 38.38
C GLY A 333 11.76 -44.06 37.93
N MET A 334 13.08 -44.10 37.69
CA MET A 334 13.74 -43.15 36.78
C MET A 334 13.33 -43.46 35.34
N PRO A 335 13.23 -42.44 34.47
CA PRO A 335 14.15 -42.47 33.34
C PRO A 335 14.83 -41.14 33.03
N ILE A 336 16.02 -41.32 32.46
CA ILE A 336 17.02 -40.37 31.99
C ILE A 336 16.44 -39.58 30.78
N GLY A 337 16.48 -38.24 30.82
CA GLY A 337 16.01 -37.36 29.74
C GLY A 337 17.10 -36.39 29.27
N GLY A 338 17.60 -36.60 28.05
CA GLY A 338 18.72 -35.89 27.42
C GLY A 338 18.41 -34.50 26.80
N PRO A 339 19.32 -33.93 25.99
CA PRO A 339 19.46 -32.48 25.72
C PRO A 339 18.40 -31.80 24.83
N ASN A 340 17.21 -32.38 24.67
CA ASN A 340 16.25 -31.96 23.63
C ASN A 340 15.26 -30.83 24.05
N ALA A 341 15.38 -30.26 25.24
CA ALA A 341 14.46 -29.22 25.72
C ALA A 341 14.67 -27.85 25.02
N THR A 342 15.90 -27.51 24.63
CA THR A 342 16.22 -26.24 23.95
C THR A 342 15.75 -26.20 22.50
N LEU A 343 15.63 -27.35 21.82
CA LEU A 343 15.14 -27.42 20.45
C LEU A 343 13.62 -27.25 20.36
N ARG A 344 12.85 -27.70 21.35
CA ARG A 344 11.38 -27.50 21.38
C ARG A 344 10.97 -26.04 21.61
N ALA A 345 11.66 -25.33 22.50
CA ALA A 345 11.43 -23.89 22.69
C ALA A 345 11.70 -23.08 21.40
N SER A 346 12.68 -23.49 20.59
CA SER A 346 12.96 -22.87 19.28
C SER A 346 11.95 -23.24 18.18
N GLN A 347 11.13 -24.28 18.38
CA GLN A 347 10.10 -24.70 17.44
C GLN A 347 8.75 -24.03 17.72
N ASP A 348 8.40 -23.80 18.99
CA ASP A 348 7.15 -23.10 19.33
C ASP A 348 7.19 -21.60 19.04
N ILE A 349 8.37 -20.95 19.08
CA ILE A 349 8.52 -19.54 18.64
C ILE A 349 8.28 -19.40 17.12
N ARG A 350 8.54 -20.45 16.33
CA ARG A 350 8.30 -20.45 14.88
C ARG A 350 6.82 -20.61 14.52
N HIS A 351 5.95 -20.95 15.47
CA HIS A 351 4.51 -21.07 15.22
C HIS A 351 3.77 -19.71 15.25
N GLY A 352 4.47 -18.61 15.57
CA GLY A 352 3.95 -17.23 15.54
C GLY A 352 4.17 -16.48 14.21
N GLU A 353 4.69 -17.14 13.17
CA GLU A 353 5.10 -16.49 11.91
C GLU A 353 3.92 -16.09 10.99
N GLU A 354 2.68 -16.50 11.30
CA GLU A 354 1.50 -16.09 10.52
C GLU A 354 1.00 -14.70 10.95
N GLY A 355 1.74 -13.66 10.57
CA GLY A 355 1.24 -12.28 10.55
C GLY A 355 -0.17 -12.18 9.95
N TRP A 356 -1.00 -11.36 10.62
CA TRP A 356 -2.43 -11.11 10.37
C TRP A 356 -2.76 -10.98 8.88
N LYS A 357 -3.89 -11.60 8.49
CA LYS A 357 -4.51 -11.50 7.18
C LYS A 357 -5.85 -10.78 7.30
N ASN A 358 -6.21 -10.00 6.28
CA ASN A 358 -7.54 -9.39 6.20
C ASN A 358 -8.61 -10.43 5.84
N SER A 359 -9.87 -9.98 5.70
CA SER A 359 -10.99 -10.81 5.24
C SER A 359 -10.74 -11.51 3.90
N GLU A 360 -9.90 -10.92 3.06
CA GLU A 360 -9.54 -11.41 1.73
C GLU A 360 -8.31 -12.36 1.73
N GLY A 361 -7.69 -12.58 2.89
CA GLY A 361 -6.55 -13.50 3.04
C GLY A 361 -5.19 -12.93 2.61
N GLU A 362 -5.12 -11.64 2.27
CA GLU A 362 -3.92 -10.92 1.86
C GLU A 362 -3.01 -10.62 3.08
N ARG A 363 -1.81 -10.07 2.88
CA ARG A 363 -0.88 -9.62 3.95
C ARG A 363 -0.24 -8.27 3.62
N LEU A 364 0.28 -7.55 4.62
CA LEU A 364 0.97 -6.26 4.40
C LEU A 364 2.16 -6.38 3.43
N ARG A 365 2.86 -7.52 3.44
CA ARG A 365 3.94 -7.81 2.49
C ARG A 365 3.50 -7.78 1.02
N ASP A 366 2.24 -8.05 0.73
CA ASP A 366 1.70 -8.07 -0.62
C ASP A 366 1.59 -6.64 -1.20
N PHE A 367 1.56 -5.63 -0.31
CA PHE A 367 1.65 -4.20 -0.65
C PHE A 367 3.09 -3.66 -0.59
N GLY A 368 4.07 -4.54 -0.45
CA GLY A 368 5.50 -4.22 -0.46
C GLY A 368 6.07 -3.76 0.89
N VAL A 369 5.27 -3.78 1.95
CA VAL A 369 5.71 -3.50 3.32
C VAL A 369 6.58 -4.63 3.84
N GLU A 370 7.69 -4.31 4.49
CA GLU A 370 8.49 -5.32 5.16
C GLU A 370 7.99 -5.58 6.58
N GLU A 371 7.13 -6.59 6.73
CA GLU A 371 6.46 -6.93 7.99
C GLU A 371 7.45 -7.14 9.15
N ASP A 372 8.51 -7.92 8.94
CA ASP A 372 9.47 -8.26 10.00
C ASP A 372 10.08 -7.01 10.67
N ILE A 373 10.19 -5.90 9.92
CA ILE A 373 10.67 -4.59 10.40
C ILE A 373 9.56 -3.80 11.06
N GLU A 374 8.31 -3.90 10.59
CA GLU A 374 7.20 -3.15 11.17
C GLU A 374 6.84 -3.63 12.58
N PHE A 375 7.09 -4.91 12.88
CA PHE A 375 6.56 -5.55 14.08
C PHE A 375 7.59 -5.82 15.18
N TYR A 376 8.85 -6.07 14.82
CA TYR A 376 9.90 -6.44 15.79
C TYR A 376 10.94 -5.34 16.05
N ASP A 377 10.91 -4.27 15.27
CA ASP A 377 11.88 -3.16 15.38
C ASP A 377 11.36 -1.97 16.19
N GLU A 378 10.11 -2.01 16.67
CA GLU A 378 9.52 -0.89 17.44
C GLU A 378 10.13 -0.70 18.85
N GLU A 379 11.03 -1.60 19.29
CA GLU A 379 11.55 -1.59 20.67
C GLU A 379 13.08 -1.54 20.85
N ASP A 380 13.91 -1.97 19.89
CA ASP A 380 15.38 -1.95 20.08
C ASP A 380 16.08 -0.93 19.18
N ILE A 381 16.26 0.29 19.70
CA ILE A 381 17.32 1.18 19.22
C ILE A 381 18.67 0.54 19.61
N PRO A 382 19.58 0.29 18.65
CA PRO A 382 20.87 -0.30 18.96
C PRO A 382 21.61 0.48 20.07
N LEU A 383 22.25 -0.23 20.99
CA LEU A 383 22.96 0.37 22.14
C LEU A 383 23.96 1.46 21.69
N ALA A 384 24.61 1.26 20.53
CA ALA A 384 25.51 2.24 19.94
C ALA A 384 24.83 3.59 19.65
N ILE A 385 23.58 3.56 19.13
CA ILE A 385 22.78 4.75 18.87
C ILE A 385 22.34 5.40 20.18
N LEU A 386 21.92 4.61 21.18
CA LEU A 386 21.59 5.11 22.52
C LEU A 386 22.79 5.79 23.20
N MET A 387 23.98 5.20 23.08
CA MET A 387 25.23 5.76 23.59
C MET A 387 25.60 7.07 22.87
N GLN A 388 25.42 7.14 21.55
CA GLN A 388 25.64 8.35 20.78
C GLN A 388 24.66 9.47 21.15
N GLN A 389 23.38 9.15 21.38
CA GLN A 389 22.38 10.10 21.89
C GLN A 389 22.74 10.62 23.29
N LYS A 390 23.27 9.74 24.15
CA LYS A 390 23.72 10.11 25.50
C LYS A 390 24.95 11.03 25.46
N ALA A 391 25.87 10.79 24.54
CA ALA A 391 27.06 11.63 24.33
C ALA A 391 26.73 13.01 23.75
N GLN A 392 25.66 13.16 22.95
CA GLN A 392 25.21 14.45 22.43
C GLN A 392 24.40 15.29 23.44
N ARG A 393 23.97 14.68 24.56
CA ARG A 393 23.23 15.34 25.65
C ARG A 393 24.12 15.79 26.81
N GLN A 394 25.41 15.42 26.78
CA GLN A 394 26.47 15.90 27.68
C GLN A 394 27.24 16.99 26.95
#